data_AF-A0A9W9ZM22-F1
#
_entry.id   AF-A0A9W9ZM22-F1
#
_cell.length_a   1.000
_cell.length_b   1.000
_cell.length_c   1.000
_cell.angle_alpha   90.00
_cell.angle_beta   90.00
_cell.angle_gamma   90.00
#
_symmetry.space_group_name_H-M   'P 1'
#
loop_
_entity.id
_entity.type
_entity.pdbx_description
1 polymer ?
#
loop_
_entity_poly.entity_id
_entity_poly.type
_entity_poly.pdbx_seq_one_letter_code
_entity_poly.pdbx_strand_id
1 'polypeptide(L)'
;MDGNTVDQRSPENNSGLAMADAIGMINRAADLCFANKFLQAKTELEPWIQNSMYHAVAYSSVMCIQALLKFEQQAIQKASDSIKLAVNVCERHRKKPTWSETFSSWIWNPSYDEFTEEEKHAELCYTESLFLDALLTFIQDENLASFVWGAFKIRSCYQNYKTCLDMVSDEPCSSLQSPHDKDFEGGVHFGIGGFNLVLSLLPPMIIKLLEWVGFSGDRFLGLNHLHKGSRGQNLRSPMCSMLLLGYHTWITQYLGELKIIQAFK
;
A
#
# COMPACT_ATOMS: atom_id res chain seq x y z
N MET A 1 5.21 -16.88 -51.10
CA MET A 1 5.44 -15.53 -50.52
C MET A 1 4.13 -15.16 -49.86
N ASP A 2 3.88 -15.69 -48.67
CA ASP A 2 2.61 -15.49 -47.98
C ASP A 2 2.86 -14.58 -46.80
N GLY A 3 2.42 -13.33 -46.96
CA GLY A 3 2.64 -12.24 -46.04
C GLY A 3 1.75 -12.35 -44.81
N ASN A 4 2.41 -12.47 -43.65
CA ASN A 4 1.87 -12.17 -42.33
C ASN A 4 1.26 -10.76 -42.31
N THR A 5 -0.06 -10.65 -42.13
CA THR A 5 -0.68 -9.43 -41.59
C THR A 5 -0.82 -9.61 -40.08
N VAL A 6 0.21 -9.18 -39.36
CA VAL A 6 0.11 -8.90 -37.91
C VAL A 6 -0.65 -7.59 -37.79
N ASP A 7 -1.85 -7.66 -37.22
CA ASP A 7 -2.71 -6.53 -36.85
C ASP A 7 -1.98 -5.67 -35.79
N GLN A 8 -1.21 -4.68 -36.25
CA GLN A 8 -0.66 -3.64 -35.41
C GLN A 8 -1.78 -2.65 -35.07
N ARG A 9 -2.48 -2.89 -33.95
CA ARG A 9 -3.21 -1.82 -33.27
C ARG A 9 -2.22 -0.91 -32.54
N SER A 10 -1.86 0.18 -33.20
CA SER A 10 -1.30 1.37 -32.55
C SER A 10 -2.35 1.97 -31.59
N PRO A 11 -2.01 2.33 -30.34
CA PRO A 11 -2.94 3.03 -29.46
C PRO A 11 -2.85 4.54 -29.73
N GLU A 12 -3.49 5.00 -30.80
CA GLU A 12 -3.83 6.42 -30.98
C GLU A 12 -5.28 6.65 -30.54
N ASN A 13 -5.48 6.85 -29.24
CA ASN A 13 -6.49 7.75 -28.68
C ASN A 13 -6.29 7.83 -27.16
N ASN A 14 -5.54 8.83 -26.70
CA ASN A 14 -5.31 9.07 -25.28
C ASN A 14 -6.51 9.85 -24.69
N SER A 15 -7.68 9.21 -24.68
CA SER A 15 -8.71 9.52 -23.68
C SER A 15 -8.15 9.03 -22.34
N GLY A 16 -8.01 9.92 -21.36
CA GLY A 16 -7.45 9.57 -20.05
C GLY A 16 -8.10 8.29 -19.50
N LEU A 17 -7.26 7.31 -19.12
CA LEU A 17 -7.70 6.04 -18.58
C LEU A 17 -8.54 6.29 -17.31
N ALA A 18 -9.80 5.89 -17.31
CA ALA A 18 -10.65 6.05 -16.14
C ALA A 18 -10.10 5.23 -14.96
N MET A 19 -10.25 5.73 -13.75
CA MET A 19 -9.76 5.05 -12.55
C MET A 19 -10.35 3.63 -12.41
N ALA A 20 -11.60 3.43 -12.83
CA ALA A 20 -12.29 2.14 -12.76
C ALA A 20 -11.62 1.09 -13.65
N ASP A 21 -11.27 1.49 -14.87
CA ASP A 21 -10.54 0.64 -15.81
C ASP A 21 -9.15 0.31 -15.25
N ALA A 22 -8.47 1.30 -14.65
CA ALA A 22 -7.17 1.09 -14.03
C ALA A 22 -7.23 0.07 -12.88
N ILE A 23 -8.22 0.16 -12.00
CA ILE A 23 -8.41 -0.79 -10.91
C ILE A 23 -8.75 -2.19 -11.46
N GLY A 24 -9.58 -2.29 -12.50
CA GLY A 24 -9.90 -3.56 -13.17
C GLY A 24 -8.65 -4.24 -13.76
N MET A 25 -7.79 -3.46 -14.41
CA MET A 25 -6.51 -3.95 -14.95
C MET A 25 -5.56 -4.43 -13.85
N ILE A 26 -5.53 -3.77 -12.69
CA ILE A 26 -4.66 -4.15 -11.58
C ILE A 26 -5.16 -5.39 -10.86
N ASN A 27 -6.48 -5.57 -10.72
CA ASN A 27 -7.03 -6.83 -10.22
C ASN A 27 -6.55 -8.03 -11.07
N ARG A 28 -6.60 -7.88 -12.40
CA ARG A 28 -6.05 -8.87 -13.31
C ARG A 28 -4.54 -9.07 -13.13
N ALA A 29 -3.77 -8.00 -12.95
CA ALA A 29 -2.34 -8.11 -12.70
C ALA A 29 -2.04 -8.83 -11.36
N ALA A 30 -2.86 -8.61 -10.33
CA ALA A 30 -2.77 -9.32 -9.05
C ALA A 30 -3.06 -10.82 -9.22
N ASP A 31 -4.09 -11.18 -9.99
CA ASP A 31 -4.39 -12.58 -10.32
C ASP A 31 -3.22 -13.26 -11.04
N LEU A 32 -2.58 -12.56 -11.97
CA LEU A 32 -1.37 -13.04 -12.64
C LEU A 32 -0.23 -13.26 -11.64
N CYS A 33 -0.02 -12.36 -10.68
CA CYS A 33 0.97 -12.54 -9.61
C CYS A 33 0.65 -13.76 -8.73
N PHE A 34 -0.60 -13.96 -8.32
CA PHE A 34 -1.02 -15.15 -7.56
C PHE A 34 -0.84 -16.44 -8.35
N ALA A 35 -1.00 -16.39 -9.67
CA ALA A 35 -0.71 -17.49 -10.58
C ALA A 35 0.79 -17.64 -10.91
N ASN A 36 1.69 -16.94 -10.21
CA ASN A 36 3.15 -16.93 -10.42
C ASN A 36 3.58 -16.42 -11.82
N LYS A 37 2.72 -15.63 -12.49
CA LYS A 37 2.96 -15.01 -13.81
C LYS A 37 3.44 -13.56 -13.68
N PHE A 38 4.44 -13.34 -12.83
CA PHE A 38 4.97 -11.99 -12.54
C PHE A 38 5.47 -11.23 -13.77
N LEU A 39 6.06 -11.92 -14.75
CA LEU A 39 6.55 -11.26 -15.97
C LEU A 39 5.39 -10.70 -16.80
N GLN A 40 4.32 -11.49 -16.96
CA GLN A 40 3.13 -11.07 -17.69
C GLN A 40 2.43 -9.90 -16.98
N ALA A 41 2.29 -9.97 -15.65
CA ALA A 41 1.71 -8.88 -14.86
C ALA A 41 2.45 -7.55 -15.11
N LYS A 42 3.79 -7.57 -15.08
CA LYS A 42 4.59 -6.37 -15.37
C LYS A 42 4.37 -5.84 -16.78
N THR A 43 4.40 -6.71 -17.79
CA THR A 43 4.20 -6.31 -19.18
C THR A 43 2.82 -5.68 -19.40
N GLU A 44 1.78 -6.17 -18.72
CA GLU A 44 0.43 -5.58 -18.81
C GLU A 44 0.35 -4.21 -18.11
N LEU A 45 1.11 -3.99 -17.04
CA LEU A 45 1.10 -2.72 -16.28
C LEU A 45 1.99 -1.63 -16.90
N GLU A 46 3.11 -2.01 -17.50
CA GLU A 46 4.19 -1.12 -17.98
C GLU A 46 3.73 0.07 -18.86
N PRO A 47 2.78 -0.09 -19.79
CA PRO A 47 2.37 1.03 -20.66
C PRO A 47 1.76 2.24 -19.92
N TRP A 48 1.27 2.04 -18.69
CA TRP A 48 0.46 3.03 -17.97
C TRP A 48 1.17 3.65 -16.77
N ILE A 49 2.38 3.17 -16.42
CA ILE A 49 3.08 3.53 -15.18
C ILE A 49 3.45 5.01 -15.06
N GLN A 50 3.44 5.78 -16.15
CA GLN A 50 3.74 7.21 -16.12
C GLN A 50 2.50 8.10 -15.93
N ASN A 51 1.31 7.55 -16.18
CA ASN A 51 0.06 8.31 -16.29
C ASN A 51 -1.02 7.86 -15.31
N SER A 52 -0.87 6.68 -14.69
CA SER A 52 -1.83 6.14 -13.73
C SER A 52 -1.12 5.81 -12.41
N MET A 53 -1.51 6.50 -11.34
CA MET A 53 -0.99 6.28 -9.97
C MET A 53 -1.07 4.80 -9.56
N TYR A 54 -2.20 4.18 -9.90
CA TYR A 54 -2.56 2.82 -9.61
C TYR A 54 -1.63 1.82 -10.31
N HIS A 55 -1.35 2.01 -11.61
CA HIS A 55 -0.41 1.18 -12.35
C HIS A 55 1.02 1.35 -11.86
N ALA A 56 1.42 2.58 -11.54
CA ALA A 56 2.74 2.86 -11.03
C ALA A 56 3.01 2.17 -9.68
N VAL A 57 2.04 2.21 -8.76
CA VAL A 57 2.09 1.51 -7.46
C VAL A 57 2.06 -0.01 -7.64
N ALA A 58 1.18 -0.53 -8.49
CA ALA A 58 1.10 -1.97 -8.73
C ALA A 58 2.41 -2.50 -9.36
N TYR A 59 2.96 -1.80 -10.34
CA TYR A 59 4.21 -2.17 -10.98
C TYR A 59 5.38 -2.14 -9.98
N SER A 60 5.49 -1.07 -9.18
CA SER A 60 6.54 -0.97 -8.15
C SER A 60 6.40 -2.02 -7.05
N SER A 61 5.17 -2.39 -6.67
CA SER A 61 4.90 -3.50 -5.74
C SER A 61 5.43 -4.82 -6.29
N VAL A 62 5.15 -5.14 -7.55
CA VAL A 62 5.67 -6.35 -8.20
C VAL A 62 7.19 -6.35 -8.26
N MET A 63 7.80 -5.21 -8.61
CA MET A 63 9.26 -5.06 -8.61
C MET A 63 9.86 -5.24 -7.22
N CYS A 64 9.21 -4.72 -6.17
CA CYS A 64 9.64 -4.91 -4.78
C CYS A 64 9.56 -6.36 -4.34
N ILE A 65 8.46 -7.07 -4.64
CA ILE A 65 8.34 -8.51 -4.36
C ILE A 65 9.47 -9.28 -5.06
N GLN A 66 9.77 -8.95 -6.32
CA GLN A 66 10.88 -9.60 -7.03
C GLN A 66 12.24 -9.28 -6.41
N ALA A 67 12.48 -8.05 -5.97
CA ALA A 67 13.71 -7.68 -5.26
C ALA A 67 13.84 -8.43 -3.92
N LEU A 68 12.75 -8.52 -3.15
CA LEU A 68 12.63 -9.28 -1.91
C LEU A 68 12.90 -10.78 -2.09
N LEU A 69 12.46 -11.38 -3.20
CA LEU A 69 12.65 -12.81 -3.45
C LEU A 69 14.05 -13.13 -3.97
N LYS A 70 14.68 -12.21 -4.70
CA LYS A 70 15.99 -12.43 -5.34
C LYS A 70 17.18 -11.97 -4.49
N PHE A 71 16.99 -10.95 -3.66
CA PHE A 71 18.06 -10.29 -2.90
C PHE A 71 19.25 -9.86 -3.77
N GLU A 72 19.01 -9.52 -5.04
CA GLU A 72 20.04 -9.04 -5.97
C GLU A 72 20.10 -7.51 -5.96
N GLN A 73 21.29 -6.92 -5.84
CA GLN A 73 21.47 -5.47 -5.82
C GLN A 73 20.85 -4.78 -7.04
N GLN A 74 20.96 -5.40 -8.22
CA GLN A 74 20.37 -4.86 -9.44
C GLN A 74 18.82 -4.88 -9.40
N ALA A 75 18.22 -5.93 -8.81
CA ALA A 75 16.78 -6.02 -8.65
C ALA A 75 16.26 -4.99 -7.63
N ILE A 76 16.99 -4.83 -6.53
CA ILE A 76 16.73 -3.81 -5.49
C ILE A 76 16.79 -2.40 -6.08
N GLN A 77 17.81 -2.09 -6.90
CA GLN A 77 17.91 -0.77 -7.53
C GLN A 77 16.75 -0.49 -8.49
N LYS A 78 16.39 -1.47 -9.33
CA LYS A 78 15.24 -1.34 -10.24
C LYS A 78 13.92 -1.15 -9.49
N ALA A 79 13.74 -1.83 -8.35
CA ALA A 79 12.59 -1.63 -7.49
C ALA A 79 12.57 -0.19 -6.93
N SER A 80 13.70 0.30 -6.41
CA SER A 80 13.83 1.67 -5.92
C SER A 80 13.48 2.71 -6.99
N ASP A 81 13.99 2.56 -8.21
CA ASP A 81 13.71 3.48 -9.30
C ASP A 81 12.22 3.45 -9.70
N SER A 82 11.60 2.27 -9.69
CA SER A 82 10.16 2.13 -9.95
C SER A 82 9.29 2.75 -8.84
N ILE A 83 9.71 2.68 -7.58
CA ILE A 83 9.01 3.34 -6.48
C ILE A 83 9.12 4.86 -6.62
N LYS A 84 10.31 5.39 -6.93
CA LYS A 84 10.48 6.84 -7.16
C LYS A 84 9.60 7.34 -8.30
N LEU A 85 9.46 6.55 -9.37
CA LEU A 85 8.50 6.86 -10.43
C LEU A 85 7.07 6.91 -9.88
N ALA A 86 6.64 5.90 -9.12
CA ALA A 86 5.30 5.85 -8.54
C ALA A 86 5.01 7.03 -7.61
N VAL A 87 5.94 7.38 -6.72
CA VAL A 87 5.88 8.58 -5.87
C VAL A 87 5.66 9.84 -6.70
N ASN A 88 6.49 10.03 -7.74
CA ASN A 88 6.39 11.20 -8.62
C ASN A 88 5.09 11.26 -9.41
N VAL A 89 4.52 10.11 -9.79
CA VAL A 89 3.21 10.06 -10.45
C VAL A 89 2.13 10.44 -9.45
N CYS A 90 2.09 9.81 -8.27
CA CYS A 90 1.08 10.12 -7.25
C CYS A 90 1.09 11.61 -6.86
N GLU A 91 2.26 12.20 -6.65
CA GLU A 91 2.43 13.64 -6.34
C GLU A 91 1.76 14.59 -7.36
N ARG A 92 1.67 14.21 -8.64
CA ARG A 92 0.99 15.03 -9.66
C ARG A 92 -0.52 15.08 -9.46
N HIS A 93 -1.09 14.02 -8.90
CA HIS A 93 -2.53 13.86 -8.67
C HIS A 93 -2.96 14.19 -7.24
N ARG A 94 -2.00 14.38 -6.32
CA ARG A 94 -2.28 14.80 -4.93
C ARG A 94 -2.75 16.25 -4.87
N LYS A 95 -3.53 16.57 -3.84
CA LYS A 95 -3.92 17.94 -3.52
C LYS A 95 -2.66 18.76 -3.22
N LYS A 96 -2.41 19.79 -4.01
CA LYS A 96 -1.24 20.67 -3.80
C LYS A 96 -1.52 21.60 -2.61
N PRO A 97 -0.59 21.77 -1.66
CA PRO A 97 -0.78 22.72 -0.58
C PRO A 97 -0.86 24.14 -1.18
N THR A 98 -2.00 24.79 -1.03
CA THR A 98 -2.12 26.22 -1.32
C THR A 98 -1.25 26.97 -0.31
N TRP A 99 -0.12 27.49 -0.78
CA TRP A 99 0.96 28.06 0.06
C TRP A 99 0.51 29.23 0.96
N SER A 100 -0.72 29.73 0.81
CA SER A 100 -1.33 30.78 1.64
C SER A 100 -2.03 30.27 2.92
N GLU A 101 -2.24 28.96 3.10
CA GLU A 101 -3.02 28.42 4.24
C GLU A 101 -2.18 27.60 5.24
N THR A 102 -0.91 27.34 4.91
CA THR A 102 -0.12 26.23 5.50
C THR A 102 0.39 26.46 6.93
N PHE A 103 0.23 27.63 7.55
CA PHE A 103 0.70 27.83 8.93
C PHE A 103 -0.38 27.84 10.02
N SER A 104 -1.67 27.96 9.69
CA SER A 104 -2.75 27.98 10.69
C SER A 104 -3.63 26.73 10.70
N SER A 105 -3.82 26.03 9.58
CA SER A 105 -4.76 24.90 9.47
C SER A 105 -4.21 23.53 9.87
N TRP A 106 -2.88 23.33 9.93
CA TRP A 106 -2.31 22.06 10.40
C TRP A 106 -2.61 21.80 11.89
N ILE A 107 -2.98 22.83 12.66
CA ILE A 107 -3.29 22.71 14.10
C ILE A 107 -4.82 22.67 14.36
N TRP A 108 -5.67 22.98 13.37
CA TRP A 108 -7.13 22.96 13.53
C TRP A 108 -7.80 22.30 12.32
N ASN A 109 -8.17 21.02 12.52
CA ASN A 109 -9.16 20.23 11.76
C ASN A 109 -9.37 20.67 10.29
N PRO A 110 -8.59 20.15 9.33
CA PRO A 110 -8.89 20.38 7.92
C PRO A 110 -10.27 19.79 7.59
N SER A 111 -11.13 20.57 6.94
CA SER A 111 -12.36 20.03 6.36
C SER A 111 -11.97 19.10 5.22
N TYR A 112 -12.21 17.80 5.38
CA TYR A 112 -11.90 16.79 4.36
C TYR A 112 -12.90 16.78 3.19
N ASP A 113 -13.96 17.60 3.26
CA ASP A 113 -14.94 17.84 2.19
C ASP A 113 -14.31 18.43 0.92
N GLU A 114 -13.11 18.99 1.01
CA GLU A 114 -12.41 19.61 -0.11
C GLU A 114 -11.54 18.65 -0.93
N PHE A 115 -11.49 17.36 -0.59
CA PHE A 115 -10.73 16.38 -1.38
C PHE A 115 -11.60 15.78 -2.48
N THR A 116 -11.14 15.89 -3.71
CA THR A 116 -11.71 15.10 -4.82
C THR A 116 -11.41 13.61 -4.61
N GLU A 117 -12.24 12.76 -5.22
CA GLU A 117 -12.06 11.30 -5.21
C GLU A 117 -10.65 10.92 -5.70
N GLU A 118 -10.20 11.51 -6.82
CA GLU A 118 -8.86 11.28 -7.37
C GLU A 118 -7.74 11.65 -6.39
N GLU A 119 -7.87 12.77 -5.67
CA GLU A 119 -6.88 13.20 -4.68
C GLU A 119 -6.84 12.25 -3.47
N LYS A 120 -7.97 11.73 -2.98
CA LYS A 120 -8.01 10.71 -1.92
C LYS A 120 -7.22 9.47 -2.34
N HIS A 121 -7.51 8.96 -3.53
CA HIS A 121 -6.79 7.81 -4.09
C HIS A 121 -5.29 8.09 -4.31
N ALA A 122 -4.93 9.31 -4.70
CA ALA A 122 -3.54 9.72 -4.85
C ALA A 122 -2.79 9.75 -3.50
N GLU A 123 -3.42 10.24 -2.43
CA GLU A 123 -2.86 10.21 -1.06
C GLU A 123 -2.59 8.77 -0.59
N LEU A 124 -3.54 7.86 -0.84
CA LEU A 124 -3.39 6.44 -0.51
C LEU A 124 -2.26 5.79 -1.32
N CYS A 125 -2.25 5.96 -2.65
CA CYS A 125 -1.23 5.40 -3.55
C CYS A 125 0.18 5.94 -3.25
N TYR A 126 0.27 7.22 -2.91
CA TYR A 126 1.52 7.84 -2.44
C TYR A 126 2.01 7.20 -1.15
N THR A 127 1.12 7.01 -0.18
CA THR A 127 1.43 6.38 1.11
C THR A 127 1.91 4.95 0.94
N GLU A 128 1.29 4.18 0.04
CA GLU A 128 1.73 2.83 -0.32
C GLU A 128 3.11 2.83 -0.98
N SER A 129 3.38 3.78 -1.87
CA SER A 129 4.70 3.92 -2.49
C SER A 129 5.79 4.20 -1.45
N LEU A 130 5.53 5.11 -0.50
CA LEU A 130 6.44 5.37 0.62
C LEU A 130 6.63 4.14 1.51
N PHE A 131 5.58 3.34 1.70
CA PHE A 131 5.68 2.10 2.46
C PHE A 131 6.59 1.09 1.75
N LEU A 132 6.47 0.93 0.43
CA LEU A 132 7.39 0.08 -0.36
C LEU A 132 8.84 0.58 -0.26
N ASP A 133 9.08 1.89 -0.33
CA ASP A 133 10.41 2.48 -0.14
C ASP A 133 10.98 2.21 1.26
N ALA A 134 10.13 2.31 2.29
CA ALA A 134 10.51 2.01 3.67
C ALA A 134 10.90 0.53 3.83
N LEU A 135 10.13 -0.38 3.24
CA LEU A 135 10.45 -1.82 3.23
C LEU A 135 11.78 -2.10 2.51
N LEU A 136 12.01 -1.46 1.36
CA LEU A 136 13.24 -1.65 0.59
C LEU A 136 14.49 -1.12 1.32
N THR A 137 14.33 -0.07 2.13
CA THR A 137 15.42 0.49 2.95
C THR A 137 16.02 -0.54 3.91
N PHE A 138 15.22 -1.47 4.44
CA PHE A 138 15.71 -2.54 5.33
C PHE A 138 16.56 -3.60 4.62
N ILE A 139 16.52 -3.65 3.29
CA ILE A 139 17.20 -4.67 2.48
C ILE A 139 18.41 -4.07 1.76
N GLN A 140 18.38 -2.76 1.49
CA GLN A 140 19.45 -2.05 0.80
C GLN A 140 20.74 -1.95 1.62
N ASP A 141 20.63 -1.79 2.93
CA ASP A 141 21.79 -1.57 3.81
C ASP A 141 21.64 -2.36 5.12
N GLU A 142 22.66 -3.13 5.48
CA GLU A 142 22.70 -3.91 6.73
C GLU A 142 23.05 -3.05 7.97
N ASN A 143 23.23 -1.73 7.80
CA ASN A 143 23.67 -0.86 8.87
C ASN A 143 22.52 -0.48 9.83
N LEU A 144 22.82 -0.37 11.13
CA LEU A 144 21.87 0.03 12.17
C LEU A 144 21.22 1.40 11.89
N ALA A 145 21.93 2.30 11.20
CA ALA A 145 21.37 3.58 10.78
C ALA A 145 20.20 3.43 9.81
N SER A 146 20.29 2.49 8.85
CA SER A 146 19.23 2.23 7.87
C SER A 146 18.01 1.60 8.52
N PHE A 147 18.19 0.83 9.60
CA PHE A 147 17.09 0.35 10.43
C PHE A 147 16.32 1.48 11.13
N VAL A 148 17.03 2.45 11.71
CA VAL A 148 16.41 3.61 12.36
C VAL A 148 15.68 4.49 11.33
N TRP A 149 16.30 4.78 10.19
CA TRP A 149 15.66 5.52 9.10
C TRP A 149 14.44 4.80 8.56
N GLY A 150 14.52 3.48 8.37
CA GLY A 150 13.40 2.64 8.01
C GLY A 150 12.25 2.78 9.01
N ALA A 151 12.53 2.71 10.32
CA ALA A 151 11.53 2.90 11.37
C ALA A 151 10.84 4.29 11.31
N PHE A 152 11.59 5.36 11.08
CA PHE A 152 11.02 6.70 10.88
C PHE A 152 10.11 6.78 9.65
N LYS A 153 10.53 6.18 8.52
CA LYS A 153 9.70 6.10 7.30
C LYS A 153 8.41 5.32 7.54
N ILE A 154 8.50 4.17 8.20
CA ILE A 154 7.35 3.33 8.59
C ILE A 154 6.36 4.12 9.46
N ARG A 155 6.85 4.89 10.44
CA ARG A 155 5.99 5.77 11.25
C ARG A 155 5.28 6.81 10.40
N SER A 156 5.99 7.48 9.50
CA SER A 156 5.40 8.48 8.61
C SER A 156 4.30 7.87 7.74
N CYS A 157 4.52 6.66 7.20
CA CYS A 157 3.50 5.93 6.45
C CYS A 157 2.25 5.68 7.31
N TYR A 158 2.42 5.24 8.55
CA TYR A 158 1.29 5.03 9.45
C TYR A 158 0.51 6.33 9.74
N GLN A 159 1.20 7.46 9.89
CA GLN A 159 0.54 8.75 10.08
C GLN A 159 -0.29 9.15 8.86
N ASN A 160 0.23 8.98 7.64
CA ASN A 160 -0.52 9.26 6.41
C ASN A 160 -1.74 8.34 6.27
N TYR A 161 -1.61 7.05 6.63
CA TYR A 161 -2.76 6.15 6.66
C TYR A 161 -3.84 6.58 7.66
N LYS A 162 -3.46 7.16 8.81
CA LYS A 162 -4.43 7.73 9.76
C LYS A 162 -5.15 8.93 9.16
N THR A 163 -4.44 9.81 8.45
CA THR A 163 -5.08 10.91 7.71
C THR A 163 -6.08 10.38 6.67
N CYS A 164 -5.74 9.29 5.97
CA CYS A 164 -6.70 8.65 5.05
C CYS A 164 -7.88 8.01 5.80
N LEU A 165 -7.68 7.52 7.02
CA LEU A 165 -8.76 7.00 7.87
C LEU A 165 -9.71 8.08 8.37
N ASP A 166 -9.17 9.27 8.68
CA ASP A 166 -9.99 10.43 9.03
C ASP A 166 -10.89 10.82 7.83
N MET A 167 -10.37 10.77 6.59
CA MET A 167 -11.17 11.00 5.37
C MET A 167 -12.32 10.00 5.20
N VAL A 168 -12.13 8.73 5.55
CA VAL A 168 -13.19 7.71 5.54
C VAL A 168 -14.23 7.98 6.64
N SER A 169 -13.80 8.47 7.79
CA SER A 169 -14.66 8.66 8.97
C SER A 169 -15.55 9.90 8.86
N ASP A 170 -15.12 10.89 8.10
CA ASP A 170 -15.87 12.13 7.85
C ASP A 170 -16.99 11.98 6.80
N GLU A 171 -17.01 10.88 6.02
CA GLU A 171 -18.05 10.67 5.02
C GLU A 171 -19.41 10.33 5.67
N PRO A 172 -20.49 11.05 5.32
CA PRO A 172 -21.81 10.77 5.86
C PRO A 172 -22.29 9.39 5.41
N CYS A 173 -22.71 8.55 6.37
CA CYS A 173 -23.17 7.16 6.20
C CYS A 173 -24.32 6.92 5.19
N SER A 174 -24.83 7.99 4.56
CA SER A 174 -25.91 7.98 3.57
C SER A 174 -25.44 8.22 2.12
N SER A 175 -24.14 8.40 1.87
CA SER A 175 -23.60 8.44 0.51
C SER A 175 -23.78 7.08 -0.16
N LEU A 176 -24.30 7.08 -1.39
CA LEU A 176 -24.22 5.92 -2.27
C LEU A 176 -22.75 5.61 -2.50
N GLN A 177 -22.19 4.64 -1.76
CA GLN A 177 -20.78 4.26 -1.88
C GLN A 177 -20.48 3.87 -3.33
N SER A 178 -19.70 4.70 -4.00
CA SER A 178 -19.18 4.41 -5.33
C SER A 178 -18.24 3.20 -5.24
N PRO A 179 -18.00 2.46 -6.35
CA PRO A 179 -16.97 1.43 -6.36
C PRO A 179 -15.60 1.96 -5.94
N HIS A 180 -15.29 3.22 -6.27
CA HIS A 180 -14.05 3.90 -5.91
C HIS A 180 -13.91 4.12 -4.41
N ASP A 181 -14.98 4.58 -3.74
CA ASP A 181 -15.01 4.76 -2.29
C ASP A 181 -14.67 3.45 -1.58
N LYS A 182 -15.18 2.31 -2.08
CA LYS A 182 -14.88 0.98 -1.54
C LYS A 182 -13.43 0.57 -1.77
N ASP A 183 -12.82 0.96 -2.88
CA ASP A 183 -11.41 0.71 -3.16
C ASP A 183 -10.47 1.56 -2.29
N PHE A 184 -10.83 2.80 -2.03
CA PHE A 184 -10.14 3.67 -1.09
C PHE A 184 -10.28 3.15 0.35
N GLU A 185 -11.51 2.97 0.84
CA GLU A 185 -11.82 2.46 2.18
C GLU A 185 -11.14 1.10 2.42
N GLY A 186 -11.20 0.21 1.42
CA GLY A 186 -10.52 -1.08 1.45
C GLY A 186 -9.01 -0.96 1.66
N GLY A 187 -8.37 -0.01 0.98
CA GLY A 187 -6.93 0.23 1.14
C GLY A 187 -6.53 0.89 2.44
N VAL A 188 -7.36 1.81 2.94
CA VAL A 188 -7.18 2.38 4.28
C VAL A 188 -7.28 1.28 5.35
N HIS A 189 -8.29 0.42 5.26
CA HIS A 189 -8.42 -0.73 6.18
C HIS A 189 -7.25 -1.72 6.08
N PHE A 190 -6.79 -2.01 4.87
CA PHE A 190 -5.60 -2.86 4.67
C PHE A 190 -4.37 -2.28 5.36
N GLY A 191 -4.07 -1.00 5.13
CA GLY A 191 -2.92 -0.32 5.74
C GLY A 191 -3.02 -0.27 7.26
N ILE A 192 -4.07 0.36 7.80
CA ILE A 192 -4.26 0.51 9.26
C ILE A 192 -4.27 -0.85 9.95
N GLY A 193 -4.97 -1.82 9.35
CA GLY A 193 -5.06 -3.18 9.84
C GLY A 193 -3.70 -3.89 9.87
N GLY A 194 -2.97 -3.82 8.76
CA GLY A 194 -1.65 -4.42 8.60
C GLY A 194 -0.61 -3.84 9.56
N PHE A 195 -0.50 -2.51 9.66
CA PHE A 195 0.42 -1.86 10.61
C PHE A 195 0.13 -2.30 12.05
N ASN A 196 -1.10 -2.12 12.52
CA ASN A 196 -1.46 -2.44 13.90
C ASN A 196 -1.25 -3.91 14.23
N LEU A 197 -1.59 -4.81 13.30
CA LEU A 197 -1.36 -6.24 13.48
C LEU A 197 0.13 -6.57 13.53
N VAL A 198 0.91 -6.22 12.50
CA VAL A 198 2.34 -6.57 12.40
C VAL A 198 3.12 -6.02 13.60
N LEU A 199 2.89 -4.77 13.98
CA LEU A 199 3.56 -4.15 15.13
C LEU A 199 3.24 -4.86 16.44
N SER A 200 1.99 -5.31 16.63
CA SER A 200 1.58 -6.06 17.83
C SER A 200 2.22 -7.45 17.95
N LEU A 201 2.93 -7.88 16.91
CA LEU A 201 3.61 -9.17 16.80
C LEU A 201 5.13 -9.04 16.77
N LEU A 202 5.66 -7.82 16.71
CA LEU A 202 7.10 -7.61 16.73
C LEU A 202 7.70 -8.01 18.09
N PRO A 203 8.95 -8.48 18.12
CA PRO A 203 9.66 -8.74 19.37
C PRO A 203 9.72 -7.49 20.27
N PRO A 204 9.71 -7.65 21.62
CA PRO A 204 9.70 -6.53 22.57
C PRO A 204 10.84 -5.53 22.39
N MET A 205 12.00 -5.97 21.89
CA MET A 205 13.14 -5.10 21.60
C MET A 205 12.82 -4.08 20.50
N ILE A 206 12.11 -4.49 19.46
CA ILE A 206 11.73 -3.62 18.34
C ILE A 206 10.58 -2.70 18.78
N ILE A 207 9.63 -3.22 19.57
CA ILE A 207 8.53 -2.41 20.14
C ILE A 207 9.08 -1.24 20.94
N LYS A 208 10.05 -1.45 21.84
CA LYS A 208 10.66 -0.37 22.64
C LYS A 208 11.29 0.73 21.79
N LEU A 209 11.91 0.36 20.66
CA LEU A 209 12.48 1.35 19.74
C LEU A 209 11.36 2.16 19.07
N LEU A 210 10.28 1.51 18.63
CA LEU A 210 9.16 2.16 17.95
C LEU A 210 8.30 3.01 18.90
N GLU A 211 8.11 2.57 20.14
CA GLU A 211 7.44 3.31 21.21
C GLU A 211 8.18 4.60 21.55
N TRP A 212 9.52 4.58 21.53
CA TRP A 212 10.32 5.79 21.69
C TRP A 212 10.08 6.80 20.57
N VAL A 213 9.86 6.32 19.33
CA VAL A 213 9.43 7.19 18.23
C VAL A 213 7.93 7.57 18.34
N GLY A 214 7.19 7.02 19.32
CA GLY A 214 5.78 7.32 19.61
C GLY A 214 4.79 6.48 18.82
N PHE A 215 5.16 5.27 18.40
CA PHE A 215 4.36 4.38 17.56
C PHE A 215 4.17 3.01 18.22
N SER A 216 2.92 2.59 18.39
CA SER A 216 2.55 1.29 18.93
C SER A 216 1.44 0.65 18.10
N GLY A 217 1.37 -0.68 18.11
CA GLY A 217 0.34 -1.45 17.42
C GLY A 217 -0.71 -2.00 18.37
N ASP A 218 -1.99 -1.90 17.99
CA ASP A 218 -3.11 -2.54 18.67
C ASP A 218 -3.61 -3.73 17.86
N ARG A 219 -3.40 -4.94 18.38
CA ARG A 219 -3.82 -6.17 17.69
C ARG A 219 -5.31 -6.23 17.39
N PHE A 220 -6.16 -5.83 18.34
CA PHE A 220 -7.61 -5.93 18.19
C PHE A 220 -8.10 -4.94 17.14
N LEU A 221 -7.59 -3.71 17.19
CA LEU A 221 -7.83 -2.71 16.15
C LEU A 221 -7.37 -3.23 14.78
N GLY A 222 -6.16 -3.81 14.72
CA GLY A 222 -5.59 -4.40 13.50
C GLY A 222 -6.51 -5.45 12.87
N LEU A 223 -6.94 -6.43 13.66
CA LEU A 223 -7.85 -7.49 13.21
C LEU A 223 -9.22 -6.94 12.78
N ASN A 224 -9.76 -5.97 13.51
CA ASN A 224 -11.04 -5.35 13.17
C ASN A 224 -10.98 -4.64 11.80
N HIS A 225 -9.92 -3.86 11.53
CA HIS A 225 -9.73 -3.21 10.24
C HIS A 225 -9.52 -4.21 9.11
N LEU A 226 -8.70 -5.25 9.31
CA LEU A 226 -8.50 -6.29 8.30
C LEU A 226 -9.79 -7.05 8.00
N HIS A 227 -10.61 -7.35 9.00
CA HIS A 227 -11.93 -7.96 8.79
C HIS A 227 -12.84 -7.06 7.97
N LYS A 228 -12.91 -5.75 8.26
CA LYS A 228 -13.67 -4.80 7.45
C LYS A 228 -13.19 -4.79 5.99
N GLY A 229 -11.89 -4.64 5.77
CA GLY A 229 -11.29 -4.63 4.43
C GLY A 229 -11.48 -5.93 3.64
N SER A 230 -11.52 -7.08 4.32
CA SER A 230 -11.71 -8.40 3.69
C SER A 230 -13.12 -8.68 3.18
N ARG A 231 -14.14 -7.99 3.72
CA ARG A 231 -15.55 -8.23 3.38
C ARG A 231 -16.02 -7.47 2.14
N GLY A 232 -15.23 -6.50 1.69
CA GLY A 232 -15.53 -5.70 0.50
C GLY A 232 -15.24 -6.44 -0.81
N GLN A 233 -15.78 -5.91 -1.89
CA GLN A 233 -15.28 -6.18 -3.24
C GLN A 233 -14.39 -5.02 -3.64
N ASN A 234 -13.15 -5.03 -3.15
CA ASN A 234 -12.13 -4.04 -3.49
C ASN A 234 -10.79 -4.73 -3.80
N LEU A 235 -9.90 -3.97 -4.43
CA LEU A 235 -8.59 -4.43 -4.86
C LEU A 235 -7.75 -5.08 -3.74
N ARG A 236 -7.94 -4.64 -2.48
CA ARG A 236 -7.09 -5.03 -1.34
C ARG A 236 -7.75 -6.05 -0.41
N SER A 237 -8.99 -6.47 -0.67
CA SER A 237 -9.67 -7.52 0.08
C SER A 237 -8.92 -8.85 0.11
N PRO A 238 -8.30 -9.33 -1.00
CA PRO A 238 -7.48 -10.54 -0.96
C PRO A 238 -6.26 -10.39 -0.04
N MET A 239 -5.61 -9.23 -0.04
CA MET A 239 -4.44 -8.96 0.81
C MET A 239 -4.82 -8.91 2.30
N CYS A 240 -5.97 -8.31 2.64
CA CYS A 240 -6.53 -8.36 3.99
C CYS A 240 -6.74 -9.81 4.45
N SER A 241 -7.34 -10.62 3.57
CA SER A 241 -7.62 -12.04 3.84
C SER A 241 -6.33 -12.83 4.05
N MET A 242 -5.28 -12.57 3.26
CA MET A 242 -3.98 -13.20 3.43
C MET A 242 -3.33 -12.86 4.78
N LEU A 243 -3.39 -11.60 5.23
CA LEU A 243 -2.87 -11.21 6.54
C LEU A 243 -3.64 -11.88 7.68
N LEU A 244 -4.97 -11.95 7.60
CA LEU A 244 -5.81 -12.66 8.56
C LEU A 244 -5.48 -14.15 8.60
N LEU A 245 -5.37 -14.79 7.42
CA LEU A 245 -5.00 -16.20 7.32
C LEU A 245 -3.60 -16.46 7.90
N GLY A 246 -2.61 -15.62 7.57
CA GLY A 246 -1.26 -15.71 8.13
C GLY A 246 -1.26 -15.58 9.66
N TYR A 247 -2.06 -14.66 10.20
CA TYR A 247 -2.24 -14.51 11.64
C TYR A 247 -2.85 -15.76 12.29
N HIS A 248 -3.98 -16.22 11.79
CA HIS A 248 -4.71 -17.33 12.39
C HIS A 248 -4.01 -18.68 12.19
N THR A 249 -3.27 -18.88 11.10
CA THR A 249 -2.62 -20.15 10.80
C THR A 249 -1.24 -20.27 11.42
N TRP A 250 -0.41 -19.23 11.27
CA TRP A 250 1.00 -19.31 11.66
C TRP A 250 1.25 -18.70 13.04
N ILE A 251 0.70 -17.51 13.28
CA ILE A 251 1.06 -16.71 14.46
C ILE A 251 0.38 -17.24 15.74
N THR A 252 -0.89 -17.68 15.67
CA THR A 252 -1.56 -18.24 16.86
C THR A 252 -0.97 -19.59 17.31
N GLN A 253 -0.45 -20.41 16.39
CA GLN A 253 0.15 -21.70 16.73
C GLN A 253 1.49 -21.50 17.46
N TYR A 254 2.40 -20.67 16.93
CA TYR A 254 3.69 -20.40 17.58
C TYR A 254 3.58 -19.60 18.88
N LEU A 255 2.67 -18.60 18.97
CA LEU A 255 2.42 -17.89 20.24
C LEU A 255 1.67 -18.75 21.27
N GLY A 256 0.85 -19.70 20.82
CA GLY A 256 0.19 -20.68 21.68
C GLY A 256 1.21 -21.60 22.36
N GLU A 257 2.15 -22.15 21.59
CA GLU A 257 3.23 -23.00 22.12
C GLU A 257 4.16 -22.24 23.09
N LEU A 258 4.52 -20.99 22.79
CA LEU A 258 5.34 -20.15 23.68
C LEU A 258 4.68 -19.88 25.04
N LYS A 259 3.36 -19.66 25.06
CA LYS A 259 2.60 -19.50 26.32
C LYS A 259 2.49 -20.79 27.10
N ILE A 260 2.35 -21.93 26.43
CA ILE A 260 2.34 -23.25 27.07
C ILE A 260 3.71 -23.52 27.71
N ILE A 261 4.81 -23.31 26.99
CA ILE A 261 6.17 -23.54 27.51
C ILE A 261 6.50 -22.61 28.68
N GLN A 262 6.00 -21.37 28.69
CA GLN A 262 6.15 -20.45 29.83
C GLN A 262 5.25 -20.81 31.03
N ALA A 263 4.13 -21.48 30.82
CA ALA A 263 3.26 -21.96 31.91
C ALA A 263 3.81 -23.21 32.62
N PHE A 264 4.82 -23.87 32.03
CA PHE A 264 5.50 -25.05 32.59
C PHE A 264 6.91 -24.75 33.14
N LYS A 265 7.29 -23.47 33.29
CA LYS A 265 8.49 -23.01 33.99
C LYS A 265 8.11 -22.20 35.23
#